data_AF-A0A133RZT5-F1
#
_entry.id   AF-A0A133RZT5-F1
#
_cell.length_a   1.000
_cell.length_b   1.000
_cell.length_c   1.000
_cell.angle_alpha   90.00
_cell.angle_beta   90.00
_cell.angle_gamma   90.00
#
_symmetry.space_group_name_H-M   'P 1'
#
loop_
_entity.id
_entity.type
_entity.pdbx_description
1 polymer ?
#
loop_
_entity_poly.entity_id
_entity_poly.type
_entity_poly.pdbx_seq_one_letter_code
_entity_poly.pdbx_strand_id
1 'polypeptide(L)'
;MNGGISMKAYVQVYTGEGKGKTTAAIGLAIRAIGAGKKVLFLQFMKSKVYSEHNILPTLKNITLETVGKPFFIIKEGMKSKDELAKWGDEVVVFESGNPPKDYVALIEKGYERALEAVSSGDYDLVVLDEYNMALFFELIDWKKTEALLEARNPETEVVFTGRGAPQELLDVADLVTEMKEVKHYYMQGVMARKGIEN
;
A
#
# COMPACT_ATOMS: atom_id res chain seq x y z
N MET A 1 -9.08 39.71 9.51
CA MET A 1 -8.40 38.53 10.07
C MET A 1 -9.09 37.30 9.50
N ASN A 2 -8.56 36.73 8.42
CA ASN A 2 -9.09 35.47 7.87
C ASN A 2 -8.46 34.34 8.68
N GLY A 3 -9.13 33.95 9.77
CA GLY A 3 -8.83 32.71 10.47
C GLY A 3 -9.28 31.53 9.61
N GLY A 4 -8.54 31.26 8.53
CA GLY A 4 -8.68 30.02 7.79
C GLY A 4 -8.32 28.89 8.73
N ILE A 5 -9.29 28.02 9.03
CA ILE A 5 -9.01 26.75 9.69
C ILE A 5 -8.03 26.03 8.78
N SER A 6 -6.75 25.95 9.16
CA SER A 6 -5.79 25.05 8.54
C SER A 6 -6.40 23.66 8.63
N MET A 7 -6.79 23.10 7.49
CA MET A 7 -7.33 21.74 7.43
C MET A 7 -6.14 20.80 7.61
N LYS A 8 -5.83 20.49 8.87
CA LYS A 8 -4.78 19.54 9.22
C LYS A 8 -5.12 18.18 8.60
N ALA A 9 -4.24 17.67 7.75
CA ALA A 9 -4.30 16.30 7.26
C ALA A 9 -3.57 15.33 8.19
N TYR A 10 -3.88 14.04 8.06
CA TYR A 10 -3.47 13.00 9.01
C TYR A 10 -2.77 11.83 8.32
N VAL A 11 -2.05 11.03 9.11
CA VAL A 11 -1.47 9.75 8.70
C VAL A 11 -2.41 8.63 9.15
N GLN A 12 -2.82 7.76 8.23
CA GLN A 12 -3.61 6.58 8.52
C GLN A 12 -2.85 5.29 8.18
N VAL A 13 -3.03 4.26 8.98
CA VAL A 13 -2.45 2.92 8.75
C VAL A 13 -3.54 1.87 8.82
N TYR A 14 -3.70 1.11 7.73
CA TYR A 14 -4.62 -0.02 7.62
C TYR A 14 -3.81 -1.33 7.54
N THR A 15 -3.71 -2.03 8.66
CA THR A 15 -2.85 -3.22 8.85
C THR A 15 -3.63 -4.44 9.33
N GLY A 16 -2.93 -5.51 9.69
CA GLY A 16 -3.50 -6.75 10.25
C GLY A 16 -3.76 -7.84 9.22
N GLU A 17 -4.04 -9.05 9.72
CA GLU A 17 -4.12 -10.26 8.89
C GLU A 17 -5.45 -10.45 8.13
N GLY A 18 -6.48 -9.71 8.51
CA GLY A 18 -7.82 -9.80 7.92
C GLY A 18 -7.91 -9.17 6.54
N LYS A 19 -8.83 -9.70 5.72
CA LYS A 19 -9.27 -9.06 4.46
C LYS A 19 -9.95 -7.72 4.79
N GLY A 20 -9.63 -6.68 4.02
CA GLY A 20 -10.32 -5.39 4.12
C GLY A 20 -9.46 -4.14 3.92
N LYS A 21 -8.13 -4.25 4.10
CA LYS A 21 -7.16 -3.12 4.02
C LYS A 21 -7.29 -2.30 2.75
N THR A 22 -6.95 -2.88 1.59
CA THR A 22 -7.03 -2.21 0.29
C THR A 22 -8.45 -1.76 -0.04
N THR A 23 -9.47 -2.58 0.22
CA THR A 23 -10.86 -2.20 -0.07
C THR A 23 -11.35 -1.02 0.77
N ALA A 24 -10.90 -0.90 2.02
CA ALA A 24 -11.17 0.26 2.86
C ALA A 24 -10.47 1.52 2.31
N ALA A 25 -9.21 1.40 1.87
CA ALA A 25 -8.48 2.49 1.23
C ALA A 25 -9.12 2.93 -0.09
N ILE A 26 -9.59 1.99 -0.91
CA ILE A 26 -10.37 2.30 -2.12
C ILE A 26 -11.66 3.03 -1.73
N GLY A 27 -12.39 2.56 -0.72
CA GLY A 27 -13.60 3.22 -0.22
C GLY A 27 -13.35 4.66 0.23
N LEU A 28 -12.23 4.92 0.91
CA LEU A 28 -11.80 6.26 1.29
C LEU A 28 -11.45 7.12 0.05
N ALA A 29 -10.72 6.56 -0.92
CA ALA A 29 -10.42 7.25 -2.17
C ALA A 29 -11.69 7.66 -2.93
N ILE A 30 -12.67 6.76 -3.03
CA ILE A 30 -13.98 7.04 -3.64
C ILE A 30 -14.73 8.14 -2.88
N ARG A 31 -14.68 8.13 -1.53
CA ARG A 31 -15.26 9.21 -0.72
C ARG A 31 -14.58 10.56 -0.99
N ALA A 32 -13.25 10.57 -1.06
CA ALA A 32 -12.48 11.78 -1.31
C ALA A 32 -12.81 12.39 -2.68
N ILE A 33 -12.79 11.61 -3.76
CA ILE A 33 -13.16 12.12 -5.09
C ILE A 33 -14.62 12.56 -5.17
N GLY A 34 -15.52 11.90 -4.42
CA GLY A 34 -16.92 12.31 -4.28
C GLY A 34 -17.07 13.70 -3.63
N ALA A 35 -16.10 14.10 -2.80
CA ALA A 35 -15.98 15.44 -2.23
C ALA A 35 -15.17 16.41 -3.09
N GLY A 36 -14.81 16.03 -4.33
CA GLY A 36 -14.05 16.86 -5.27
C GLY A 36 -12.54 16.88 -5.03
N LYS A 37 -12.03 16.03 -4.13
CA LYS A 37 -10.60 15.93 -3.78
C LYS A 37 -9.79 15.21 -4.85
N LYS A 38 -8.50 15.55 -4.94
CA LYS A 38 -7.53 14.88 -5.82
C LYS A 38 -6.83 13.75 -5.08
N VAL A 39 -6.82 12.57 -5.68
CA VAL A 39 -6.30 11.34 -5.06
C VAL A 39 -5.19 10.74 -5.91
N LEU A 40 -4.08 10.38 -5.28
CA LEU A 40 -3.14 9.39 -5.81
C LEU A 40 -3.39 8.06 -5.11
N PHE A 41 -3.55 7.00 -5.88
CA PHE A 41 -3.60 5.62 -5.42
C PHE A 41 -2.41 4.87 -6.01
N LEU A 42 -1.35 4.71 -5.21
CA LEU A 42 -0.12 4.07 -5.62
C LEU A 42 0.01 2.70 -4.97
N GLN A 43 0.02 1.65 -5.79
CA GLN A 43 0.11 0.27 -5.32
C GLN A 43 1.53 -0.26 -5.40
N PHE A 44 2.07 -0.62 -4.23
CA PHE A 44 3.34 -1.29 -4.11
C PHE A 44 3.15 -2.80 -4.27
N MET A 45 4.16 -3.46 -4.82
CA MET A 45 4.20 -4.90 -5.01
C MET A 45 3.05 -5.52 -5.82
N LYS A 46 2.28 -4.72 -6.56
CA LYS A 46 1.16 -5.16 -7.39
C LYS A 46 1.41 -4.92 -8.88
N SER A 47 1.04 -5.89 -9.71
CA SER A 47 1.01 -5.77 -11.16
C SER A 47 -0.39 -5.36 -11.65
N LYS A 48 -0.52 -4.94 -12.92
CA LYS A 48 -1.78 -4.46 -13.51
C LYS A 48 -2.79 -5.58 -13.82
N VAL A 49 -3.32 -6.22 -12.80
CA VAL A 49 -4.21 -7.40 -12.94
C VAL A 49 -5.48 -7.35 -12.08
N TYR A 50 -5.67 -6.30 -11.29
CA TYR A 50 -6.76 -6.22 -10.30
C TYR A 50 -7.99 -5.50 -10.86
N SER A 51 -9.18 -5.87 -10.40
CA SER A 51 -10.45 -5.39 -10.95
C SER A 51 -10.64 -3.88 -10.79
N GLU A 52 -10.10 -3.28 -9.73
CA GLU A 52 -10.14 -1.83 -9.54
C GLU A 52 -9.41 -1.06 -10.65
N HIS A 53 -8.47 -1.69 -11.37
CA HIS A 53 -7.75 -1.09 -12.50
C HIS A 53 -8.65 -0.81 -13.69
N ASN A 54 -9.80 -1.49 -13.77
CA ASN A 54 -10.77 -1.28 -14.85
C ASN A 54 -11.65 -0.05 -14.59
N ILE A 55 -11.85 0.33 -13.33
CA ILE A 55 -12.81 1.38 -12.94
C ILE A 55 -12.13 2.65 -12.45
N LEU A 56 -11.12 2.56 -11.57
CA LEU A 56 -10.52 3.75 -10.95
C LEU A 56 -9.96 4.74 -11.99
N PRO A 57 -9.22 4.32 -13.04
CA PRO A 57 -8.69 5.25 -14.04
C PRO A 57 -9.76 5.99 -14.85
N THR A 58 -11.01 5.51 -14.85
CA THR A 58 -12.13 6.17 -15.56
C THR A 58 -12.76 7.29 -14.75
N LEU A 59 -12.44 7.38 -13.44
CA LEU A 59 -13.01 8.37 -12.54
C LEU A 59 -12.16 9.66 -12.58
N LYS A 60 -12.84 10.80 -12.49
CA LYS A 60 -12.17 12.11 -12.42
C LYS A 60 -11.46 12.25 -11.06
N ASN A 61 -10.33 12.96 -11.05
CA ASN A 61 -9.55 13.32 -9.87
C ASN A 61 -8.88 12.16 -9.12
N ILE A 62 -8.75 10.98 -9.73
CA ILE A 62 -7.93 9.89 -9.19
C ILE A 62 -6.86 9.46 -10.20
N THR A 63 -5.63 9.33 -9.71
CA THR A 63 -4.52 8.75 -10.45
C THR A 63 -4.21 7.40 -9.84
N LEU A 64 -4.21 6.32 -10.64
CA LEU A 64 -3.86 4.97 -10.21
C LEU A 64 -2.54 4.55 -10.86
N GLU A 65 -1.57 4.21 -10.03
CA GLU A 65 -0.23 3.78 -10.44
C GLU A 65 0.17 2.51 -9.68
N THR A 66 1.05 1.69 -10.28
CA THR A 66 1.46 0.41 -9.72
C THR A 66 2.96 0.18 -9.90
N VAL A 67 3.65 -0.24 -8.84
CA VAL A 67 5.04 -0.66 -8.86
C VAL A 67 5.17 -2.09 -8.34
N GLY A 68 5.05 -3.05 -9.25
CA GLY A 68 5.13 -4.47 -8.92
C GLY A 68 5.65 -5.30 -10.08
N LYS A 69 6.18 -6.47 -9.73
CA LYS A 69 6.64 -7.48 -10.68
C LYS A 69 5.55 -8.56 -10.84
N PRO A 70 5.54 -9.32 -11.94
CA PRO A 70 4.58 -10.40 -12.16
C PRO A 70 4.92 -11.68 -11.37
N PHE A 71 5.66 -11.54 -10.25
CA PHE A 71 6.06 -12.63 -9.37
C PHE A 71 6.04 -12.12 -7.92
N PHE A 72 5.90 -13.06 -6.99
CA PHE A 72 5.98 -12.80 -5.55
C PHE A 72 7.41 -12.92 -5.06
N ILE A 73 7.72 -12.25 -3.95
CA ILE A 73 8.97 -12.46 -3.22
C ILE A 73 8.69 -13.00 -1.84
N ILE A 74 9.64 -13.74 -1.28
CA ILE A 74 9.54 -14.24 0.08
C ILE A 74 10.92 -14.38 0.72
N LYS A 75 11.03 -14.08 2.01
CA LYS A 75 12.28 -14.31 2.76
C LYS A 75 12.49 -15.80 2.98
N GLU A 76 13.74 -16.24 2.97
CA GLU A 76 14.11 -17.60 3.36
C GLU A 76 13.54 -17.96 4.74
N GLY A 77 13.05 -19.19 4.87
CA GLY A 77 12.49 -19.71 6.12
C GLY A 77 11.04 -19.31 6.41
N MET A 78 10.41 -18.41 5.65
CA MET A 78 9.00 -18.04 5.87
C MET A 78 7.99 -19.12 5.43
N LYS A 79 8.38 -20.00 4.50
CA LYS A 79 7.55 -21.08 3.96
C LYS A 79 8.34 -22.36 3.86
N SER A 80 7.64 -23.49 4.03
CA SER A 80 8.22 -24.81 3.79
C SER A 80 8.54 -25.02 2.31
N LYS A 81 9.49 -25.92 2.00
CA LYS A 81 9.83 -26.27 0.62
C LYS A 81 8.60 -26.78 -0.17
N ASP A 82 7.72 -27.53 0.49
CA ASP A 82 6.50 -28.08 -0.11
C ASP A 82 5.46 -26.99 -0.44
N GLU A 83 5.41 -25.90 0.33
CA GLU A 83 4.57 -24.75 0.02
C GLU A 83 5.13 -23.95 -1.15
N LEU A 84 6.44 -23.71 -1.18
CA LEU A 84 7.11 -22.99 -2.27
C LEU A 84 7.00 -23.74 -3.60
N ALA A 85 7.08 -25.08 -3.58
CA ALA A 85 6.93 -25.92 -4.77
C ALA A 85 5.56 -25.73 -5.45
N LYS A 86 4.52 -25.32 -4.72
CA LYS A 86 3.18 -25.03 -5.30
C LYS A 86 3.14 -23.73 -6.09
N TRP A 87 4.10 -22.82 -5.85
CA TRP A 87 4.14 -21.51 -6.48
C TRP A 87 5.05 -21.51 -7.72
N GLY A 88 5.90 -22.53 -7.88
CA GLY A 88 6.74 -22.71 -9.07
C GLY A 88 7.60 -21.49 -9.36
N ASP A 89 7.63 -21.06 -10.62
CA ASP A 89 8.43 -19.91 -11.09
C ASP A 89 7.79 -18.55 -10.75
N GLU A 90 6.63 -18.54 -10.08
CA GLU A 90 5.93 -17.30 -9.68
C GLU A 90 6.48 -16.71 -8.37
N VAL A 91 7.50 -17.33 -7.76
CA VAL A 91 8.11 -16.87 -6.50
C VAL A 91 9.63 -16.77 -6.56
N VAL A 92 10.15 -15.67 -6.03
CA VAL A 92 11.58 -15.46 -5.81
C VAL A 92 11.86 -15.48 -4.31
N VAL A 93 12.65 -16.45 -3.87
CA VAL A 93 13.11 -16.55 -2.48
C VAL A 93 14.39 -15.74 -2.33
N PHE A 94 14.51 -14.97 -1.25
CA PHE A 94 15.70 -14.15 -0.98
C PHE A 94 16.12 -14.20 0.50
N GLU A 95 17.41 -14.02 0.76
CA GLU A 95 17.97 -13.91 2.10
C GLU A 95 17.65 -12.54 2.71
N SER A 96 17.30 -12.48 4.00
CA SER A 96 17.09 -11.21 4.70
C SER A 96 18.34 -10.32 4.57
N GLY A 97 18.14 -9.04 4.28
CA GLY A 97 19.18 -8.07 3.98
C GLY A 97 19.62 -8.06 2.51
N ASN A 98 19.14 -8.99 1.68
CA ASN A 98 19.52 -9.10 0.27
C ASN A 98 18.30 -9.30 -0.67
N PRO A 99 17.33 -8.37 -0.68
CA PRO A 99 16.20 -8.44 -1.60
C PRO A 99 16.62 -8.31 -3.08
N PRO A 100 15.78 -8.80 -4.03
CA PRO A 100 16.08 -8.72 -5.45
C PRO A 100 16.32 -7.27 -5.92
N LYS A 101 17.54 -6.99 -6.38
CA LYS A 101 17.99 -5.61 -6.69
C LYS A 101 17.15 -4.92 -7.75
N ASP A 102 16.66 -5.65 -8.75
CA ASP A 102 15.81 -5.11 -9.80
C ASP A 102 14.40 -4.76 -9.29
N TYR A 103 13.94 -5.46 -8.24
CA TYR A 103 12.69 -5.13 -7.55
C TYR A 103 12.90 -3.93 -6.63
N VAL A 104 14.00 -3.88 -5.87
CA VAL A 104 14.38 -2.69 -5.08
C VAL A 104 14.40 -1.45 -5.98
N ALA A 105 15.05 -1.51 -7.14
CA ALA A 105 15.09 -0.39 -8.09
C ALA A 105 13.71 0.01 -8.66
N LEU A 106 12.77 -0.93 -8.79
CA LEU A 106 11.39 -0.63 -9.20
C LEU A 106 10.61 0.05 -8.06
N ILE A 107 10.74 -0.48 -6.85
CA ILE A 107 10.10 0.09 -5.66
C ILE A 107 10.67 1.47 -5.35
N GLU A 108 11.94 1.71 -5.63
CA GLU A 108 12.57 3.03 -5.51
C GLU A 108 11.85 4.10 -6.32
N LYS A 109 11.49 3.78 -7.57
CA LYS A 109 10.70 4.69 -8.41
C LYS A 109 9.32 4.98 -7.82
N GLY A 110 8.72 3.96 -7.20
CA GLY A 110 7.46 4.14 -6.47
C GLY A 110 7.64 5.03 -5.24
N TYR A 111 8.73 4.88 -4.51
CA TYR A 111 9.07 5.74 -3.39
C TYR A 111 9.28 7.19 -3.83
N GLU A 112 10.06 7.45 -4.88
CA GLU A 112 10.28 8.78 -5.43
C GLU A 112 8.95 9.44 -5.83
N ARG A 113 8.07 8.66 -6.48
CA ARG A 113 6.72 9.10 -6.85
C ARG A 113 5.84 9.41 -5.64
N ALA A 114 5.90 8.57 -4.60
CA ALA A 114 5.18 8.79 -3.36
C ALA A 114 5.67 10.07 -2.67
N LEU A 115 6.99 10.25 -2.56
CA LEU A 115 7.63 11.42 -1.96
C LEU A 115 7.22 12.71 -2.68
N GLU A 116 7.27 12.72 -4.01
CA GLU A 116 6.77 13.84 -4.83
C GLU A 116 5.30 14.12 -4.52
N ALA A 117 4.44 13.11 -4.58
CA ALA A 117 2.99 13.27 -4.40
C ALA A 117 2.59 13.77 -3.01
N VAL A 118 3.25 13.30 -1.95
CA VAL A 118 2.93 13.74 -0.59
C VAL A 118 3.45 15.13 -0.30
N SER A 119 4.48 15.60 -1.02
CA SER A 119 5.15 16.88 -0.75
C SER A 119 4.63 18.02 -1.63
N SER A 120 4.13 17.73 -2.84
CA SER A 120 3.83 18.76 -3.84
C SER A 120 2.63 19.66 -3.51
N GLY A 121 1.67 19.18 -2.71
CA GLY A 121 0.39 19.85 -2.50
C GLY A 121 -0.61 19.68 -3.64
N ASP A 122 -0.30 18.86 -4.65
CA ASP A 122 -1.21 18.61 -5.78
C ASP A 122 -2.30 17.59 -5.45
N TYR A 123 -2.10 16.79 -4.40
CA TYR A 123 -3.00 15.74 -3.95
C TYR A 123 -3.52 16.05 -2.55
N ASP A 124 -4.83 15.91 -2.36
CA ASP A 124 -5.46 15.99 -1.05
C ASP A 124 -5.33 14.66 -0.28
N LEU A 125 -5.25 13.53 -1.00
CA LEU A 125 -5.11 12.18 -0.44
C LEU A 125 -4.12 11.36 -1.27
N VAL A 126 -3.15 10.75 -0.59
CA VAL A 126 -2.21 9.79 -1.18
C VAL A 126 -2.36 8.44 -0.46
N VAL A 127 -2.78 7.42 -1.20
CA VAL A 127 -2.83 6.03 -0.72
C VAL A 127 -1.60 5.29 -1.20
N LEU A 128 -0.82 4.77 -0.25
CA LEU A 128 0.34 3.91 -0.44
C LEU A 128 -0.07 2.47 -0.10
N ASP A 129 -0.70 1.81 -1.07
CA ASP A 129 -1.26 0.47 -0.90
C ASP A 129 -0.14 -0.60 -0.91
N GLU A 130 -0.16 -1.52 0.05
CA GLU A 130 0.88 -2.53 0.33
C GLU A 130 2.28 -1.97 0.64
N TYR A 131 2.40 -0.69 1.01
CA TYR A 131 3.66 -0.09 1.44
C TYR A 131 4.24 -0.79 2.68
N ASN A 132 3.39 -1.24 3.60
CA ASN A 132 3.82 -1.99 4.78
C ASN A 132 4.52 -3.30 4.39
N MET A 133 4.07 -3.95 3.30
CA MET A 133 4.71 -5.16 2.78
C MET A 133 6.07 -4.83 2.15
N ALA A 134 6.19 -3.69 1.46
CA ALA A 134 7.47 -3.24 0.91
C ALA A 134 8.52 -3.00 2.01
N LEU A 135 8.11 -2.45 3.16
CA LEU A 135 8.95 -2.34 4.36
C LEU A 135 9.28 -3.71 4.94
N PHE A 136 8.28 -4.58 5.12
CA PHE A 136 8.46 -5.91 5.67
C PHE A 136 9.46 -6.75 4.85
N PHE A 137 9.41 -6.66 3.52
CA PHE A 137 10.33 -7.33 2.61
C PHE A 137 11.63 -6.55 2.33
N GLU A 138 11.90 -5.47 3.07
CA GLU A 138 13.14 -4.70 3.01
C GLU A 138 13.40 -4.08 1.63
N LEU A 139 12.35 -3.87 0.83
CA LEU A 139 12.43 -3.17 -0.45
C LEU A 139 12.53 -1.65 -0.27
N ILE A 140 12.06 -1.16 0.89
CA ILE A 140 12.18 0.22 1.37
C ILE A 140 12.67 0.14 2.81
N ASP A 141 13.50 1.09 3.24
CA ASP A 141 13.93 1.21 4.64
C ASP A 141 13.11 2.25 5.42
N TRP A 142 13.21 2.20 6.74
CA TRP A 142 12.50 3.15 7.61
C TRP A 142 12.92 4.60 7.38
N LYS A 143 14.19 4.88 7.08
CA LYS A 143 14.69 6.24 6.87
C LYS A 143 14.00 6.94 5.70
N LYS A 144 13.67 6.19 4.65
CA LYS A 144 12.86 6.69 3.54
C LYS A 144 11.42 7.01 3.97
N THR A 145 10.83 6.17 4.80
CA THR A 145 9.48 6.42 5.32
C THR A 145 9.45 7.67 6.20
N GLU A 146 10.44 7.84 7.07
CA GLU A 146 10.64 9.03 7.88
C GLU A 146 10.76 10.29 7.01
N ALA A 147 11.65 10.28 6.00
CA ALA A 147 11.81 11.39 5.07
C ALA A 147 10.53 11.72 4.29
N LEU A 148 9.75 10.70 3.90
CA LEU A 148 8.46 10.89 3.24
C LEU A 148 7.44 11.58 4.17
N LEU A 149 7.37 11.16 5.42
CA LEU A 149 6.47 11.74 6.42
C LEU A 149 6.88 13.18 6.78
N GLU A 150 8.17 13.47 6.87
CA GLU A 150 8.72 14.80 7.12
C GLU A 150 8.47 15.77 5.96
N ALA A 151 8.60 15.30 4.71
CA ALA A 151 8.39 16.11 3.52
C ALA A 151 6.91 16.33 3.17
N ARG A 152 5.99 15.63 3.85
CA ARG A 152 4.56 15.67 3.57
C ARG A 152 3.99 17.08 3.75
N ASN A 153 3.24 17.54 2.76
CA ASN A 153 2.44 18.75 2.84
C ASN A 153 1.38 18.60 3.97
N PRO A 154 1.24 19.57 4.89
CA PRO A 154 0.32 19.48 6.02
C PRO A 154 -1.17 19.36 5.64
N GLU A 155 -1.52 19.63 4.38
CA GLU A 155 -2.89 19.50 3.84
C GLU A 155 -3.10 18.19 3.04
N THR A 156 -2.07 17.35 2.90
CA THR A 156 -2.17 16.05 2.20
C THR A 156 -2.35 14.91 3.20
N GLU A 157 -3.47 14.20 3.12
CA GLU A 157 -3.73 12.99 3.91
C GLU A 157 -2.99 11.80 3.30
N VAL A 158 -2.38 10.95 4.13
CA VAL A 158 -1.60 9.79 3.65
C VAL A 158 -2.10 8.53 4.32
N VAL A 159 -2.33 7.48 3.52
CA VAL A 159 -2.81 6.18 3.99
C VAL A 159 -1.79 5.10 3.61
N PHE A 160 -1.29 4.38 4.60
CA PHE A 160 -0.45 3.20 4.41
C PHE A 160 -1.29 1.94 4.57
N THR A 161 -1.16 0.99 3.65
CA THR A 161 -1.83 -0.32 3.78
C THR A 161 -0.84 -1.47 3.70
N GLY A 162 -1.28 -2.63 4.13
CA GLY A 162 -0.56 -3.90 4.04
C GLY A 162 -0.38 -4.54 5.41
N ARG A 163 0.01 -5.81 5.44
CA ARG A 163 0.29 -6.51 6.70
C ARG A 163 1.63 -6.03 7.28
N GLY A 164 1.87 -6.33 8.55
CA GLY A 164 3.19 -6.14 9.15
C GLY A 164 3.70 -4.68 9.17
N ALA A 165 2.80 -3.71 9.34
CA ALA A 165 3.20 -2.32 9.58
C ALA A 165 4.24 -2.25 10.73
N PRO A 166 5.42 -1.63 10.54
CA PRO A 166 6.43 -1.55 11.59
C PRO A 166 5.94 -0.65 12.74
N GLN A 167 6.44 -0.89 13.95
CA GLN A 167 5.99 -0.18 15.15
C GLN A 167 6.20 1.33 15.03
N GLU A 168 7.31 1.74 14.41
CA GLU A 168 7.65 3.13 14.18
C GLU A 168 6.59 3.84 13.31
N LEU A 169 6.00 3.15 12.32
CA LEU A 169 4.91 3.70 11.52
C LEU A 169 3.60 3.79 12.31
N LEU A 170 3.35 2.82 13.19
CA LEU A 170 2.18 2.84 14.07
C LEU A 170 2.25 3.97 15.10
N ASP A 171 3.43 4.24 15.63
CA ASP A 171 3.67 5.25 16.66
C ASP A 171 3.46 6.68 16.12
N VAL A 172 3.79 6.93 14.85
CA VAL A 172 3.62 8.24 14.20
C VAL A 172 2.27 8.42 13.52
N ALA A 173 1.47 7.35 13.38
CA ALA A 173 0.17 7.41 12.73
C ALA A 173 -0.89 8.08 13.62
N ASP A 174 -1.70 8.95 13.04
CA ASP A 174 -2.83 9.58 13.74
C ASP A 174 -4.03 8.64 13.84
N LEU A 175 -4.15 7.67 12.92
CA LEU A 175 -5.17 6.62 12.93
C LEU A 175 -4.57 5.28 12.54
N VAL A 176 -4.78 4.28 13.39
CA VAL A 176 -4.43 2.87 13.09
C VAL A 176 -5.70 2.03 13.11
N THR A 177 -5.94 1.29 12.03
CA THR A 177 -6.96 0.25 11.95
C THR A 177 -6.31 -1.11 11.72
N GLU A 178 -6.55 -2.04 12.63
CA GLU A 178 -6.12 -3.44 12.49
C GLU A 178 -7.31 -4.29 12.01
N MET A 179 -7.27 -4.73 10.75
CA MET A 179 -8.19 -5.75 10.25
C MET A 179 -7.80 -7.11 10.83
N LYS A 180 -8.53 -7.59 11.83
CA LYS A 180 -8.35 -8.93 12.40
C LYS A 180 -9.09 -9.98 11.60
N GLU A 181 -8.42 -11.09 11.28
CA GLU A 181 -9.08 -12.23 10.64
C GLU A 181 -9.89 -13.03 11.67
N VAL A 182 -11.16 -12.69 11.84
CA VAL A 182 -12.08 -13.45 12.71
C VAL A 182 -12.55 -14.74 12.02
N LYS A 183 -12.80 -14.67 10.70
CA LYS A 183 -13.15 -15.81 9.85
C LYS A 183 -12.88 -15.47 8.39
N HIS A 184 -12.40 -16.44 7.61
CA HIS A 184 -12.25 -16.32 6.16
C HIS A 184 -12.75 -17.60 5.47
N TYR A 185 -13.57 -17.48 4.42
CA TYR A 185 -14.05 -18.63 3.63
C TYR A 185 -12.94 -19.38 2.89
N TYR A 186 -11.75 -18.81 2.83
CA TYR A 186 -10.57 -19.46 2.27
C TYR A 186 -10.19 -20.68 3.11
N MET A 187 -10.33 -20.57 4.44
CA MET A 187 -10.14 -21.69 5.38
C MET A 187 -11.17 -22.81 5.18
N GLN A 188 -12.23 -22.56 4.42
CA GLN A 188 -13.24 -23.55 4.03
C GLN A 188 -13.06 -24.05 2.59
N GLY A 189 -11.92 -23.74 1.95
CA GLY A 189 -11.59 -24.16 0.59
C GLY A 189 -12.19 -23.28 -0.52
N VAL A 190 -12.80 -22.13 -0.18
CA VAL A 190 -13.30 -21.20 -1.19
C VAL A 190 -12.13 -20.40 -1.78
N MET A 191 -11.89 -20.61 -3.07
CA MET A 191 -10.85 -19.92 -3.85
C MET A 191 -11.22 -18.46 -4.15
N ALA A 192 -10.24 -17.68 -4.62
CA ALA A 192 -10.43 -16.30 -5.03
C ALA A 192 -11.48 -16.16 -6.16
N ARG A 193 -12.35 -15.17 -6.03
CA ARG A 193 -13.44 -14.87 -6.97
C ARG A 193 -13.25 -13.48 -7.54
N LYS A 194 -13.45 -13.37 -8.85
CA LYS A 194 -13.38 -12.10 -9.57
C LYS A 194 -14.42 -11.11 -9.05
N GLY A 195 -13.98 -9.88 -8.78
CA GLY A 195 -14.78 -8.79 -8.20
C GLY A 195 -14.91 -8.84 -6.67
N ILE A 196 -14.36 -9.86 -5.99
CA ILE A 196 -14.40 -9.97 -4.52
C ILE A 196 -13.00 -10.03 -3.90
N GLU A 197 -12.10 -10.82 -4.48
CA GLU A 197 -10.69 -10.91 -4.11
C GLU A 197 -9.78 -10.20 -5.12
N ASN A 198 -10.01 -10.45 -6.41
CA ASN A 198 -9.23 -9.93 -7.54
C ASN A 198 -10.12 -9.22 -8.55
#